data_AF-A0A704VBK5-F1
#
_entry.id   AF-A0A704VBK5-F1
#
_cell.length_a   1.000
_cell.length_b   1.000
_cell.length_c   1.000
_cell.angle_alpha   90.00
_cell.angle_beta   90.00
_cell.angle_gamma   90.00
#
_symmetry.space_group_name_H-M   'P 1'
#
loop_
_entity.id
_entity.type
_entity.pdbx_description
1 polymer ?
#
loop_
_entity_poly.entity_id
_entity_poly.type
_entity_poly.pdbx_seq_one_letter_code
_entity_poly.pdbx_strand_id
1 'polypeptide(L)'
;MIFKMLLGVMAFLLFSYMSVMLNDDFQFTRLSTISFLVGCYLFLYFFVFSLIDASVKNVVSFHQRYNQENIRKPFLKGFIGGEELVSKGYKLAFNLGFLVVAYFMLKNEM
;
A
#
# COMPACT_ATOMS: atom_id res chain seq x y z
N MET A 1 14.16 3.85 2.81
CA MET A 1 13.15 2.78 2.74
C MET A 1 12.63 2.44 4.13
N ILE A 2 13.47 1.92 5.03
CA ILE A 2 13.09 1.55 6.41
C ILE A 2 12.43 2.72 7.17
N PHE A 3 12.99 3.93 7.09
CA PHE A 3 12.38 5.11 7.71
C PHE A 3 10.97 5.41 7.20
N LYS A 4 10.72 5.29 5.89
CA LYS A 4 9.37 5.48 5.31
C LYS A 4 8.41 4.41 5.82
N MET A 5 8.85 3.15 5.87
CA MET A 5 8.03 2.06 6.40
C MET A 5 7.68 2.27 7.88
N LEU A 6 8.64 2.71 8.69
CA LEU A 6 8.42 3.10 10.09
C LEU A 6 7.40 4.25 10.22
N LEU A 7 7.49 5.27 9.37
CA LEU A 7 6.49 6.35 9.33
C LEU A 7 5.10 5.81 9.02
N GLY A 8 4.97 4.87 8.09
CA GLY A 8 3.69 4.21 7.78
C GLY A 8 3.10 3.48 8.99
N VAL A 9 3.92 2.73 9.73
CA VAL A 9 3.50 2.04 10.96
C VAL A 9 3.10 3.04 12.04
N MET A 10 3.92 4.07 12.29
CA MET A 10 3.63 5.09 13.30
C MET A 10 2.35 5.87 12.97
N ALA A 11 2.16 6.27 11.71
CA ALA A 11 0.95 6.95 11.27
C ALA A 11 -0.28 6.06 11.45
N PHE A 12 -0.20 4.78 11.06
CA PHE A 12 -1.30 3.83 11.25
C PHE A 12 -1.70 3.70 12.72
N LEU A 13 -0.72 3.53 13.61
CA LEU A 13 -0.98 3.40 15.05
C LEU A 13 -1.59 4.67 15.62
N LEU A 14 -1.09 5.85 15.24
CA LEU A 14 -1.62 7.14 15.68
C LEU A 14 -3.08 7.33 15.26
N PHE A 15 -3.39 7.09 13.99
CA PHE A 15 -4.75 7.25 13.47
C PHE A 15 -5.72 6.19 13.99
N SER A 16 -5.24 4.96 14.24
CA SER A 16 -6.02 3.92 14.89
C SER A 16 -6.35 4.28 16.34
N TYR A 17 -5.37 4.84 17.08
CA TYR A 17 -5.60 5.34 18.43
C TYR A 17 -6.63 6.47 18.46
N MET A 18 -6.53 7.45 17.56
CA MET A 18 -7.51 8.52 17.43
C MET A 18 -8.90 7.98 17.07
N SER A 19 -8.98 7.01 16.17
CA SER A 19 -10.25 6.34 15.83
C SER A 19 -10.89 5.70 17.06
N VAL A 20 -10.14 4.94 17.86
CA VAL A 20 -10.67 4.33 19.09
C VAL A 20 -11.19 5.41 20.04
N MET A 21 -10.40 6.46 20.29
CA MET A 21 -10.77 7.56 21.19
C MET A 21 -12.04 8.30 20.73
N LEU A 22 -12.23 8.47 19.41
CA LEU A 22 -13.41 9.12 18.85
C LEU A 22 -14.65 8.24 18.85
N ASN A 23 -14.49 6.91 18.87
CA ASN A 23 -15.63 5.99 18.81
C ASN A 23 -16.36 5.83 20.15
N ASP A 24 -15.71 6.22 21.26
CA ASP A 24 -16.35 6.22 22.59
C ASP A 24 -17.50 7.23 22.68
N ASP A 25 -17.54 8.22 21.78
CA ASP A 25 -18.66 9.14 21.60
C ASP A 25 -19.50 8.73 20.36
N PHE A 26 -20.74 8.28 20.59
CA PHE A 26 -21.68 7.90 19.51
C PHE A 26 -21.96 9.02 18.50
N GLN A 27 -21.67 10.28 18.83
CA GLN A 27 -21.78 11.41 17.91
C GLN A 27 -20.66 11.47 16.86
N PHE A 28 -19.52 10.82 17.12
CA PHE A 28 -18.31 10.92 16.28
C PHE A 28 -17.95 9.62 15.56
N THR A 29 -18.83 8.62 15.52
CA THR A 29 -18.59 7.34 14.84
C THR A 29 -18.08 7.51 13.40
N ARG A 30 -18.68 8.42 12.62
CA ARG A 30 -18.21 8.70 11.24
C ARG A 30 -16.78 9.27 11.20
N LEU A 31 -16.45 10.15 12.15
CA LEU A 31 -15.11 10.75 12.23
C LEU A 31 -14.06 9.72 12.68
N SER A 32 -14.47 8.79 13.54
CA SER A 32 -13.65 7.64 13.94
C SER A 32 -13.28 6.79 12.73
N THR A 33 -14.26 6.42 11.89
CA THR A 33 -14.02 5.59 10.72
C THR A 33 -13.22 6.30 9.64
N ILE A 34 -13.46 7.59 9.41
CA ILE A 34 -12.60 8.40 8.53
C ILE A 34 -11.15 8.38 9.05
N SER A 35 -10.95 8.56 10.36
CA SER A 35 -9.62 8.53 10.97
C SER A 35 -8.95 7.17 10.78
N PHE A 36 -9.66 6.07 10.97
CA PHE A 36 -9.16 4.72 10.71
C PHE A 36 -8.77 4.53 9.24
N LEU A 37 -9.64 4.92 8.31
CA LEU A 37 -9.39 4.83 6.87
C LEU A 37 -8.15 5.63 6.45
N VAL A 38 -7.97 6.84 7.00
CA VAL A 38 -6.76 7.65 6.77
C VAL A 38 -5.51 6.90 7.27
N GLY A 39 -5.58 6.32 8.47
CA GLY A 39 -4.50 5.47 9.01
C GLY A 39 -4.15 4.30 8.07
N CYS A 40 -5.15 3.55 7.61
CA CYS A 40 -4.97 2.45 6.66
C CYS A 40 -4.33 2.90 5.34
N TYR A 41 -4.75 4.06 4.81
CA TYR A 41 -4.19 4.57 3.57
C TYR A 41 -2.73 5.02 3.73
N LEU A 42 -2.40 5.69 4.83
CA LEU A 42 -1.03 6.06 5.15
C LEU A 42 -0.13 4.83 5.32
N PHE A 43 -0.64 3.76 5.92
CA PHE A 43 0.05 2.47 5.98
C PHE A 43 0.31 1.90 4.58
N LEU A 44 -0.72 1.83 3.74
CA LEU A 44 -0.59 1.36 2.35
C LEU A 44 0.46 2.16 1.60
N TYR A 45 0.40 3.49 1.68
CA TYR A 45 1.28 4.38 0.94
C TYR A 45 2.74 4.34 1.41
N PHE A 46 2.98 4.37 2.72
CA PHE A 46 4.35 4.46 3.23
C PHE A 46 5.00 3.09 3.45
N PHE A 47 4.21 2.07 3.80
CA PHE A 47 4.70 0.71 4.06
C PHE A 47 4.56 -0.18 2.82
N VAL A 48 3.32 -0.44 2.38
CA VAL A 48 3.05 -1.44 1.33
C VAL A 48 3.66 -1.03 0.00
N PHE A 49 3.52 0.23 -0.42
CA PHE A 49 4.09 0.70 -1.69
C PHE A 49 5.62 0.69 -1.67
N SER A 50 6.24 1.03 -0.53
CA SER A 50 7.70 0.91 -0.35
C SER A 50 8.15 -0.54 -0.46
N LEU A 51 7.36 -1.49 0.06
CA LEU A 51 7.66 -2.91 0.00
C LEU A 51 7.49 -3.47 -1.43
N ILE A 52 6.48 -3.02 -2.17
CA ILE A 52 6.29 -3.33 -3.59
C ILE A 52 7.51 -2.85 -4.38
N ASP A 53 7.92 -1.58 -4.23
CA ASP A 53 9.08 -1.04 -4.93
C ASP A 53 10.35 -1.86 -4.63
N ALA A 54 10.59 -2.17 -3.36
CA ALA A 54 11.74 -2.97 -2.95
C ALA A 54 11.70 -4.38 -3.54
N SER A 55 10.52 -5.00 -3.55
CA SER A 55 10.34 -6.37 -4.05
C SER A 55 10.55 -6.46 -5.55
N VAL A 56 9.95 -5.55 -6.33
CA VAL A 56 10.14 -5.52 -7.79
C VAL A 56 11.63 -5.32 -8.11
N LYS A 57 12.30 -4.39 -7.42
CA LYS A 57 13.73 -4.11 -7.63
C LYS A 57 14.63 -5.29 -7.26
N ASN A 58 14.30 -6.01 -6.18
CA ASN A 58 15.00 -7.24 -5.79
C ASN A 58 14.80 -8.37 -6.81
N VAL A 59 13.58 -8.54 -7.33
CA VAL A 59 13.29 -9.55 -8.38
C VAL A 59 14.05 -9.21 -9.66
N VAL A 60 14.03 -7.95 -10.09
CA VAL A 60 14.75 -7.49 -11.28
C VAL A 60 16.25 -7.72 -11.13
N SER A 61 16.85 -7.28 -10.02
CA SER A 61 18.28 -7.47 -9.76
C SER A 61 18.69 -8.94 -9.64
N PHE A 62 17.85 -9.79 -9.03
CA PHE A 62 18.08 -11.23 -8.98
C PHE A 62 18.15 -11.84 -10.39
N HIS A 63 17.19 -11.52 -11.26
CA HIS A 63 17.18 -12.05 -12.61
C HIS A 63 18.32 -11.51 -13.48
N GLN A 64 18.69 -10.24 -13.32
CA GLN A 64 19.85 -9.64 -13.99
C GLN A 64 21.19 -10.24 -13.57
N ARG A 65 21.34 -10.63 -12.30
CA ARG A 65 22.60 -11.14 -11.74
C ARG A 65 22.76 -12.66 -11.90
N TYR A 66 21.68 -13.42 -11.72
CA TYR A 66 21.76 -14.87 -11.59
C TYR A 66 21.02 -15.65 -12.68
N ASN A 67 20.19 -14.99 -13.49
CA ASN A 67 19.32 -15.69 -14.44
C ASN A 67 19.36 -15.09 -15.84
N GLN A 68 20.56 -14.65 -16.27
CA GLN A 68 20.79 -13.95 -17.53
C GLN A 68 20.34 -14.73 -18.76
N GLU A 69 20.43 -16.06 -18.73
CA GLU A 69 20.02 -16.93 -19.84
C GLU A 69 18.49 -16.94 -20.04
N ASN A 70 17.70 -16.81 -18.96
CA ASN A 70 16.23 -16.76 -19.04
C ASN A 70 15.67 -15.35 -19.29
N ILE A 71 16.48 -14.28 -19.24
CA ILE A 71 16.05 -12.91 -19.57
C ILE A 71 15.53 -12.82 -21.02
N ARG A 72 15.91 -13.76 -21.89
CA ARG A 72 15.39 -13.85 -23.27
C ARG A 72 13.91 -14.24 -23.34
N LYS A 73 13.31 -14.77 -22.26
CA LYS A 73 11.87 -15.07 -22.22
C LYS A 73 11.05 -13.77 -22.29
N PRO A 74 10.04 -13.67 -23.17
CA PRO A 74 9.30 -12.42 -23.42
C PRO A 74 8.74 -11.77 -22.16
N PHE A 75 8.20 -12.58 -21.25
CA PHE A 75 7.61 -12.12 -19.99
C PHE A 75 8.65 -11.48 -19.06
N LEU A 76 9.77 -12.16 -18.81
CA LEU A 76 10.85 -11.66 -17.95
C LEU A 76 11.52 -10.41 -18.54
N LYS A 77 11.68 -10.37 -19.87
CA LYS A 77 12.17 -9.19 -20.59
C LYS A 77 11.25 -7.98 -20.41
N GLY A 78 9.94 -8.20 -20.53
CA GLY A 78 8.92 -7.16 -20.32
C GLY A 78 8.85 -6.68 -18.87
N PHE A 79 8.94 -7.60 -17.91
CA PHE A 79 8.94 -7.28 -16.47
C PHE A 79 10.17 -6.45 -16.07
N ILE A 80 11.37 -6.84 -16.52
CA ILE A 80 12.62 -6.13 -16.23
C ILE A 80 12.66 -4.76 -16.94
N GLY A 81 12.26 -4.71 -18.22
CA GLY A 81 12.22 -3.46 -18.98
C GLY A 81 11.13 -2.49 -18.54
N GLY A 82 10.09 -3.01 -17.87
CA GLY A 82 8.93 -2.28 -17.37
C GLY A 82 8.81 -2.25 -15.85
N GLU A 83 9.91 -2.38 -15.10
CA GLU A 83 9.92 -2.42 -13.63
C GLU A 83 9.03 -1.33 -13.00
N GLU A 84 9.14 -0.10 -13.49
CA GLU A 84 8.36 1.04 -13.00
C GLU A 84 6.86 0.87 -13.29
N LEU A 85 6.50 0.37 -14.47
CA LEU A 85 5.12 0.07 -14.86
C LEU A 85 4.52 -1.04 -14.00
N VAL A 86 5.30 -2.08 -13.70
CA VAL A 86 4.89 -3.18 -12.82
C VAL A 86 4.60 -2.65 -11.42
N SER A 87 5.52 -1.88 -10.84
CA SER A 87 5.31 -1.27 -9.52
C SER A 87 4.06 -0.37 -9.51
N LYS A 88 3.92 0.52 -10.51
CA LYS A 88 2.73 1.37 -10.64
C LYS A 88 1.44 0.55 -10.77
N GLY A 89 1.46 -0.55 -11.52
CA GLY A 89 0.33 -1.45 -11.68
C GLY A 89 -0.14 -2.05 -10.36
N TYR A 90 0.78 -2.56 -9.54
CA TYR A 90 0.43 -3.05 -8.20
C TYR A 90 -0.13 -1.94 -7.31
N LYS A 91 0.51 -0.76 -7.28
CA LYS A 91 0.04 0.38 -6.48
C LYS A 91 -1.35 0.84 -6.90
N LEU A 92 -1.65 0.85 -8.20
CA LEU A 92 -2.98 1.17 -8.72
C LEU A 92 -4.03 0.17 -8.24
N ALA A 93 -3.74 -1.13 -8.30
CA ALA A 93 -4.66 -2.16 -7.80
C ALA A 93 -4.97 -1.97 -6.31
N PHE A 94 -3.96 -1.67 -5.49
CA PHE A 94 -4.15 -1.36 -4.07
C PHE A 94 -4.96 -0.07 -3.84
N ASN A 95 -4.73 0.99 -4.62
CA ASN A 95 -5.52 2.22 -4.53
C ASN A 95 -7.00 1.99 -4.88
N LEU A 96 -7.27 1.23 -5.95
CA LEU A 96 -8.63 0.87 -6.34
C LEU A 96 -9.30 0.00 -5.28
N GLY A 97 -8.60 -1.00 -4.75
CA GLY A 97 -9.09 -1.83 -3.65
C GLY A 97 -9.42 -0.99 -2.41
N PHE A 98 -8.54 -0.06 -2.04
CA PHE A 98 -8.78 0.85 -0.92
C PHE A 98 -10.02 1.74 -1.14
N LEU A 99 -10.20 2.31 -2.33
CA LEU A 99 -11.37 3.12 -2.66
C LEU A 99 -12.68 2.34 -2.50
N VAL A 100 -12.69 1.08 -2.95
CA VAL A 100 -13.86 0.20 -2.79
C VAL A 100 -14.16 -0.05 -1.31
N VAL A 101 -13.15 -0.40 -0.51
CA VAL A 101 -13.30 -0.61 0.94
C VAL A 101 -13.79 0.65 1.64
N ALA A 102 -13.15 1.80 1.37
CA ALA A 102 -13.51 3.08 1.95
C ALA A 102 -14.97 3.47 1.61
N TYR A 103 -15.40 3.26 0.36
CA TYR A 103 -16.77 3.50 -0.06
C TYR A 103 -17.78 2.66 0.73
N PHE A 104 -17.54 1.34 0.84
CA PHE A 104 -18.46 0.45 1.57
C PHE A 104 -18.49 0.76 3.07
N MET A 105 -17.35 1.04 3.70
CA MET A 105 -17.29 1.38 5.12
C MET A 105 -18.04 2.69 5.41
N LEU A 106 -17.79 3.75 4.63
CA LEU A 106 -18.48 5.03 4.83
C LEU A 106 -19.97 4.96 4.48
N LYS A 107 -20.36 4.13 3.50
CA LYS A 107 -21.76 3.92 3.15
C LYS A 107 -22.54 3.25 4.28
N ASN A 108 -21.93 2.31 5.01
CA ASN A 108 -22.58 1.63 6.12
C ASN A 108 -22.79 2.54 7.35
N GLU A 109 -22.17 3.72 7.37
CA GLU A 109 -22.30 4.74 8.42
C GLU A 109 -23.15 5.95 8.00
N MET A 110 -23.82 5.85 6.84
CA MET A 110 -24.87 6.78 6.40
C MET A 110 -26.24 6.17 6.67
#